data_AF-A0A2R6IWB8-F1
#
_entry.id   AF-A0A2R6IWB8-F1
#
_cell.length_a   1.000
_cell.length_b   1.000
_cell.length_c   1.000
_cell.angle_alpha   90.00
_cell.angle_beta   90.00
_cell.angle_gamma   90.00
#
_symmetry.space_group_name_H-M   'P 1'
#
loop_
_entity.id
_entity.type
_entity.pdbx_description
1 polymer ?
#
loop_
_entity_poly.entity_id
_entity_poly.type
_entity_poly.pdbx_seq_one_letter_code
_entity_poly.pdbx_strand_id
1 'polypeptide(L)'
;MRAEKDEFLASDPQSPVDPALREAFDGLDYFPPDPDYRVAADVAVHDDPETVELTVRNGTAERFHRVATLSFALPAADGGRVETTLAALRAEGSAALFLPFRDKTTGQGTYDGGRYMDLHPEGDLADVDAVTLDFNLAYTPFCAFADAFACPLPPTENWLEVAVPAGERDPELCVQPREEQRRAHDHEDRADQHVSVHVRPLSARSSWSWARRCSSRG
;
A
#
# COMPACT_ATOMS: atom_id res chain seq x y z
N MET A 1 -6.44 3.76 -15.79
CA MET A 1 -6.17 3.63 -14.35
C MET A 1 -5.07 2.62 -14.02
N ARG A 2 -5.24 1.29 -14.15
CA ARG A 2 -4.14 0.33 -13.84
C ARG A 2 -2.90 0.52 -14.75
N ALA A 3 -3.10 0.46 -16.07
CA ALA A 3 -2.01 0.65 -17.04
C ALA A 3 -1.31 2.01 -16.92
N GLU A 4 -2.05 3.10 -16.65
CA GLU A 4 -1.49 4.43 -16.43
C GLU A 4 -0.61 4.47 -15.17
N LYS A 5 -1.02 3.78 -14.09
CA LYS A 5 -0.21 3.67 -12.88
C LYS A 5 1.04 2.83 -13.13
N ASP A 6 0.92 1.72 -13.84
CA ASP A 6 2.08 0.89 -14.22
C ASP A 6 3.08 1.69 -15.06
N GLU A 7 2.60 2.48 -16.03
CA GLU A 7 3.43 3.36 -16.85
C GLU A 7 4.13 4.45 -16.01
N PHE A 8 3.40 5.08 -15.08
CA PHE A 8 3.95 6.03 -14.12
C PHE A 8 5.08 5.38 -13.32
N LEU A 9 4.84 4.20 -12.72
CA LEU A 9 5.82 3.50 -11.90
C LEU A 9 7.04 3.05 -12.71
N ALA A 10 6.85 2.62 -13.96
CA ALA A 10 7.92 2.14 -14.82
C ALA A 10 8.86 3.27 -15.30
N SER A 11 8.33 4.46 -15.58
CA SER A 11 9.06 5.44 -16.40
C SER A 11 9.11 6.86 -15.84
N ASP A 12 8.18 7.26 -14.97
CA ASP A 12 8.09 8.65 -14.53
C ASP A 12 9.28 9.03 -13.63
N PRO A 13 9.87 10.23 -13.77
CA PRO A 13 10.92 10.71 -12.88
C PRO A 13 10.51 10.77 -11.40
N GLN A 14 9.22 10.96 -11.12
CA GLN A 14 8.63 11.01 -9.77
C GLN A 14 8.20 9.62 -9.26
N SER A 15 8.42 8.55 -10.03
CA SER A 15 8.11 7.19 -9.59
C SER A 15 8.87 6.83 -8.30
N PRO A 16 8.20 6.19 -7.32
CA PRO A 16 8.84 5.69 -6.11
C PRO A 16 9.67 4.42 -6.35
N VAL A 17 9.59 3.80 -7.53
CA VAL A 17 10.40 2.62 -7.88
C VAL A 17 11.84 3.07 -8.14
N ASP A 18 12.78 2.41 -7.46
CA ASP A 18 14.21 2.64 -7.66
C ASP A 18 14.57 2.53 -9.15
N PRO A 19 15.24 3.54 -9.75
CA PRO A 19 15.68 3.49 -11.14
C PRO A 19 16.38 2.19 -11.54
N ALA A 20 17.14 1.56 -10.65
CA ALA A 20 17.83 0.30 -10.91
C ALA A 20 16.88 -0.91 -11.04
N LEU A 21 15.64 -0.80 -10.54
CA LEU A 21 14.61 -1.84 -10.62
C LEU A 21 13.61 -1.60 -11.75
N ARG A 22 13.57 -0.40 -12.35
CA ARG A 22 12.58 -0.02 -13.37
C ARG A 22 12.67 -0.84 -14.65
N GLU A 23 13.88 -1.26 -15.06
CA GLU A 23 14.06 -2.10 -16.26
C GLU A 23 13.40 -3.48 -16.10
N ALA A 24 13.34 -4.01 -14.88
CA ALA A 24 12.72 -5.28 -14.55
C ALA A 24 11.29 -5.15 -13.99
N PHE A 25 10.74 -3.92 -13.98
CA PHE A 25 9.39 -3.68 -13.48
C PHE A 25 8.36 -3.98 -14.57
N ASP A 26 7.67 -5.11 -14.42
CA ASP A 26 6.64 -5.59 -15.37
C ASP A 26 5.20 -5.18 -14.98
N GLY A 27 5.06 -4.15 -14.13
CA GLY A 27 3.78 -3.69 -13.61
C GLY A 27 3.44 -4.24 -12.23
N LEU A 28 2.34 -3.74 -11.64
CA LEU A 28 1.84 -4.19 -10.35
C LEU A 28 1.00 -5.45 -10.47
N ASP A 29 1.03 -6.25 -9.40
CA ASP A 29 0.10 -7.36 -9.22
C ASP A 29 -1.24 -6.87 -8.63
N TYR A 30 -2.33 -7.38 -9.19
CA TYR A 30 -3.69 -7.04 -8.77
C TYR A 30 -4.52 -8.29 -8.51
N PHE A 31 -5.50 -8.19 -7.61
CA PHE A 31 -6.61 -9.13 -7.64
C PHE A 31 -7.49 -8.90 -8.88
N PRO A 32 -8.13 -9.97 -9.42
CA PRO A 32 -9.18 -9.80 -10.42
C PRO A 32 -10.26 -8.85 -9.91
N PRO A 33 -10.79 -7.93 -10.74
CA PRO A 33 -11.91 -7.09 -10.33
C PRO A 33 -13.11 -7.94 -9.91
N ASP A 34 -13.70 -7.60 -8.77
CA ASP A 34 -14.82 -8.30 -8.17
C ASP A 34 -15.91 -7.29 -7.76
N PRO A 35 -17.13 -7.37 -8.34
CA PRO A 35 -18.21 -6.45 -8.03
C PRO A 35 -18.72 -6.53 -6.58
N ASP A 36 -18.50 -7.63 -5.87
CA ASP A 36 -18.95 -7.77 -4.47
C ASP A 36 -18.17 -6.87 -3.50
N TYR A 37 -17.02 -6.38 -3.96
CA TYR A 37 -16.14 -5.43 -3.27
C TYR A 37 -16.30 -3.98 -3.78
N ARG A 38 -17.35 -3.71 -4.57
CA ARG A 38 -17.82 -2.36 -4.90
C ARG A 38 -19.15 -2.10 -4.21
N VAL A 39 -19.11 -1.43 -3.06
CA VAL A 39 -20.24 -1.34 -2.12
C VAL A 39 -20.72 0.10 -1.96
N ALA A 40 -22.01 0.27 -1.68
CA ALA A 40 -22.54 1.52 -1.17
C ALA A 40 -22.25 1.60 0.34
N ALA A 41 -21.81 2.76 0.81
CA ALA A 41 -21.57 3.03 2.21
C ALA A 41 -22.40 4.23 2.66
N ASP A 42 -23.16 4.05 3.73
CA ASP A 42 -23.93 5.12 4.37
C ASP A 42 -22.96 6.09 5.04
N VAL A 43 -23.22 7.39 4.86
CA VAL A 43 -22.34 8.47 5.32
C VAL A 43 -22.89 9.06 6.62
N ALA A 44 -22.09 9.02 7.68
CA ALA A 44 -22.34 9.77 8.91
C ALA A 44 -21.27 10.85 9.07
N VAL A 45 -21.58 12.08 8.64
CA VAL A 45 -20.68 13.24 8.79
C VAL A 45 -20.58 13.64 10.27
N HIS A 46 -19.39 14.01 10.71
CA HIS A 46 -19.15 14.52 12.06
C HIS A 46 -19.32 16.03 12.10
N ASP A 47 -20.24 16.52 12.94
CA ASP A 47 -20.47 17.96 13.14
C ASP A 47 -19.25 18.69 13.71
N ASP A 48 -18.44 17.99 14.51
CA ASP A 48 -17.17 18.46 15.06
C ASP A 48 -16.04 17.46 14.71
N PRO A 49 -15.39 17.62 13.55
CA PRO A 49 -14.35 16.72 13.09
C PRO A 49 -13.14 16.68 14.02
N GLU A 50 -12.93 15.54 14.67
CA GLU A 50 -11.75 15.31 15.52
C GLU A 50 -10.46 15.39 14.69
N THR A 51 -9.45 16.09 15.22
CA THR A 51 -8.09 16.04 14.66
C THR A 51 -7.41 14.76 15.15
N VAL A 52 -7.01 13.91 14.21
CA VAL A 52 -6.28 12.67 14.49
C VAL A 52 -4.85 12.76 13.96
N GLU A 53 -3.92 12.21 14.72
CA GLU A 53 -2.51 12.11 14.33
C GLU A 53 -2.22 10.69 13.86
N LEU A 54 -1.92 10.55 12.57
CA LEU A 54 -1.49 9.27 12.02
C LEU A 54 0.03 9.19 12.08
N THR A 55 0.54 8.16 12.75
CA THR A 55 1.97 7.83 12.70
C THR A 55 2.33 7.44 11.28
N VAL A 56 3.37 8.07 10.72
CA VAL A 56 3.95 7.64 9.45
C VAL A 56 5.07 6.62 9.70
N ARG A 57 5.34 5.76 8.73
CA ARG A 57 6.29 4.63 8.87
C ARG A 57 7.71 5.03 9.32
N ASN A 58 8.16 6.24 9.02
CA ASN A 58 9.49 6.75 9.43
C ASN A 58 9.49 7.45 10.83
N GLY A 59 8.36 7.42 11.54
CA GLY A 59 8.24 7.83 12.95
C GLY A 59 7.71 9.25 13.19
N THR A 60 7.52 10.08 12.16
CA THR A 60 6.80 11.36 12.32
C THR A 60 5.28 11.13 12.41
N ALA A 61 4.52 12.17 12.76
CA ALA A 61 3.06 12.13 12.77
C ALA A 61 2.51 13.18 11.80
N GLU A 62 1.45 12.82 11.08
CA GLU A 62 0.72 13.72 10.19
C GLU A 62 -0.71 13.91 10.72
N ARG A 63 -1.21 15.15 10.63
CA ARG A 63 -2.53 15.52 11.14
C ARG A 63 -3.59 15.38 10.05
N PHE A 64 -4.70 14.76 10.41
CA PHE A 64 -5.89 14.63 9.59
C PHE A 64 -7.12 15.03 10.42
N HIS A 65 -8.21 15.37 9.75
CA HIS A 65 -9.52 15.51 10.37
C HIS A 65 -10.36 14.28 10.06
N ARG A 66 -10.95 13.65 11.08
CA ARG A 66 -11.95 12.59 10.88
C ARG A 66 -13.30 13.26 10.59
N VAL A 67 -13.67 13.30 9.32
CA VAL A 67 -14.82 14.09 8.84
C VAL A 67 -16.10 13.28 8.73
N ALA A 68 -16.01 11.96 8.56
CA ALA A 68 -17.17 11.08 8.53
C ALA A 68 -16.83 9.65 8.95
N THR A 69 -17.86 8.90 9.33
CA THR A 69 -17.83 7.44 9.42
C THR A 69 -18.66 6.85 8.28
N LEU A 70 -18.08 5.93 7.53
CA LEU A 70 -18.71 5.24 6.40
C LEU A 70 -19.10 3.84 6.83
N SER A 71 -20.39 3.51 6.80
CA SER A 71 -20.90 2.19 7.23
C SER A 71 -21.32 1.37 6.02
N PHE A 72 -20.86 0.12 5.94
CA PHE A 72 -21.12 -0.74 4.77
C PHE A 72 -20.95 -2.22 5.11
N ALA A 73 -21.46 -3.07 4.23
CA ALA A 73 -21.34 -4.51 4.34
C ALA A 73 -20.28 -5.07 3.37
N LEU A 74 -19.43 -6.00 3.79
CA LEU A 74 -18.49 -6.74 2.93
C LEU A 74 -18.76 -8.25 2.94
N PRO A 75 -18.32 -9.00 1.90
CA PRO A 75 -18.36 -10.46 1.93
C PRO A 75 -17.62 -11.04 3.15
N ALA A 76 -18.27 -11.98 3.83
CA ALA A 76 -17.71 -12.72 4.96
C ALA A 76 -17.21 -14.11 4.54
N ALA A 77 -16.30 -14.68 5.33
CA ALA A 77 -15.69 -15.98 5.03
C ALA A 77 -16.69 -17.16 5.05
N ASP A 78 -17.82 -17.00 5.72
CA ASP A 78 -18.91 -17.98 5.79
C ASP A 78 -19.92 -17.86 4.62
N GLY A 79 -19.67 -16.97 3.66
CA GLY A 79 -20.55 -16.69 2.52
C GLY A 79 -21.65 -15.67 2.80
N GLY A 80 -21.70 -15.10 4.01
CA GLY A 80 -22.59 -13.99 4.36
C GLY A 80 -22.01 -12.61 4.03
N ARG A 81 -22.58 -11.58 4.65
CA ARG A 81 -21.99 -10.24 4.70
C ARG A 81 -21.78 -9.81 6.14
N VAL A 82 -20.73 -9.04 6.38
CA VAL A 82 -20.42 -8.44 7.67
C VAL A 82 -20.56 -6.93 7.58
N GLU A 83 -21.28 -6.34 8.52
CA GLU A 83 -21.33 -4.88 8.67
C GLU A 83 -20.03 -4.38 9.28
N THR A 84 -19.48 -3.33 8.72
CA THR A 84 -18.23 -2.71 9.17
C THR A 84 -18.22 -1.22 8.88
N THR A 85 -17.18 -0.53 9.34
CA THR A 85 -17.05 0.92 9.16
C THR A 85 -15.64 1.30 8.75
N LEU A 86 -15.51 2.44 8.07
CA LEU A 86 -14.25 3.16 7.88
C LEU A 86 -14.41 4.61 8.30
N ALA A 87 -13.46 5.13 9.07
CA ALA A 87 -13.28 6.55 9.27
C ALA A 87 -12.73 7.20 7.99
N ALA A 88 -13.45 8.20 7.49
CA ALA A 88 -13.03 9.07 6.40
C ALA A 88 -12.21 10.23 6.96
N LEU A 89 -10.95 10.30 6.51
CA LEU A 89 -9.99 11.30 6.95
C LEU A 89 -9.83 12.38 5.88
N ARG A 90 -9.48 13.59 6.29
CA ARG A 90 -9.18 14.70 5.38
C ARG A 90 -7.92 15.40 5.85
N ALA A 91 -6.93 15.48 4.96
CA ALA A 91 -5.74 16.29 5.19
C ALA A 91 -6.10 17.79 5.11
N GLU A 92 -5.39 18.62 5.85
CA GLU A 92 -5.57 20.08 5.81
C GLU A 92 -5.38 20.60 4.37
N GLY A 93 -6.36 21.35 3.85
CA GLY A 93 -6.34 21.88 2.48
C GLY A 93 -6.68 20.88 1.36
N SER A 94 -6.93 19.61 1.67
CA SER A 94 -7.38 18.61 0.69
C SER A 94 -8.91 18.59 0.55
N ALA A 95 -9.39 18.45 -0.68
CA ALA A 95 -10.79 18.16 -0.97
C ALA A 95 -11.11 16.65 -0.94
N ALA A 96 -10.10 15.80 -1.15
CA ALA A 96 -10.27 14.35 -1.17
C ALA A 96 -10.44 13.78 0.24
N LEU A 97 -11.27 12.75 0.36
CA LEU A 97 -11.32 11.91 1.54
C LEU A 97 -10.29 10.80 1.41
N PHE A 98 -9.47 10.65 2.44
CA PHE A 98 -8.45 9.64 2.57
C PHE A 98 -8.97 8.49 3.44
N LEU A 99 -8.95 7.27 2.89
CA LEU A 99 -9.38 6.05 3.56
C LEU A 99 -8.22 5.06 3.67
N PRO A 100 -7.31 5.23 4.65
CA PRO A 100 -6.30 4.23 4.93
C PRO A 100 -6.91 3.08 5.71
N PHE A 101 -6.69 1.85 5.27
CA PHE A 101 -7.27 0.67 5.93
C PHE A 101 -6.31 -0.52 5.95
N ARG A 102 -6.54 -1.41 6.92
CA ARG A 102 -6.00 -2.77 6.95
C ARG A 102 -7.16 -3.75 6.89
N ASP A 103 -6.86 -4.97 6.45
CA ASP A 103 -7.81 -6.07 6.39
C ASP A 103 -7.09 -7.40 6.58
N LYS A 104 -7.79 -8.54 6.58
CA LYS A 104 -7.15 -9.85 6.79
C LYS A 104 -6.20 -10.29 5.66
N THR A 105 -6.16 -9.59 4.52
CA THR A 105 -5.15 -9.81 3.48
C THR A 105 -3.83 -9.08 3.74
N THR A 106 -3.81 -8.09 4.63
CA THR A 106 -2.64 -7.27 4.93
C THR A 106 -1.49 -8.11 5.47
N GLY A 107 -0.33 -8.07 4.79
CA GLY A 107 0.84 -8.89 5.10
C GLY A 107 0.74 -10.36 4.70
N GLN A 108 -0.34 -10.78 4.05
CA GLN A 108 -0.56 -12.15 3.56
C GLN A 108 -0.67 -12.20 2.02
N GLY A 109 -1.29 -11.18 1.42
CA GLY A 109 -1.42 -11.01 -0.03
C GLY A 109 -1.46 -9.55 -0.48
N THR A 110 -1.48 -8.61 0.46
CA THR A 110 -1.38 -7.16 0.24
C THR A 110 -0.28 -6.58 1.12
N TYR A 111 0.20 -5.38 0.78
CA TYR A 111 1.30 -4.72 1.49
C TYR A 111 1.08 -4.68 3.01
N ASP A 112 2.13 -4.98 3.79
CA ASP A 112 2.05 -5.17 5.24
C ASP A 112 1.67 -3.90 6.03
N GLY A 113 1.85 -2.72 5.45
CA GLY A 113 1.47 -1.43 6.01
C GLY A 113 -0.01 -1.09 5.86
N GLY A 114 -0.76 -1.83 5.03
CA GLY A 114 -2.14 -1.53 4.64
C GLY A 114 -2.23 -0.86 3.28
N ARG A 115 -3.45 -0.48 2.91
CA ARG A 115 -3.78 0.09 1.59
C ARG A 115 -4.63 1.35 1.74
N TYR A 116 -4.67 2.14 0.69
CA TYR A 116 -5.38 3.41 0.66
C TYR A 116 -6.48 3.39 -0.39
N MET A 117 -7.49 4.23 -0.17
CA MET A 117 -8.49 4.61 -1.15
C MET A 117 -8.76 6.10 -0.98
N ASP A 118 -8.84 6.83 -2.09
CA ASP A 118 -9.21 8.25 -2.08
C ASP A 118 -10.59 8.43 -2.71
N LEU A 119 -11.47 9.13 -2.02
CA LEU A 119 -12.79 9.50 -2.54
C LEU A 119 -12.84 10.98 -2.88
N HIS A 120 -13.49 11.27 -3.99
CA HIS A 120 -13.75 12.61 -4.47
C HIS A 120 -15.27 12.77 -4.56
N PRO A 121 -15.98 12.97 -3.43
CA PRO A 121 -17.42 13.14 -3.45
C PRO A 121 -17.80 14.36 -4.30
N GLU A 122 -18.86 14.23 -5.09
CA GLU A 122 -19.43 15.36 -5.83
C GLU A 122 -20.23 16.23 -4.85
N GLY A 123 -19.74 17.43 -4.56
CA GLY A 123 -20.42 18.37 -3.66
C GLY A 123 -20.06 18.20 -2.18
N ASP A 124 -20.92 18.70 -1.29
CA ASP A 124 -20.72 18.57 0.15
C ASP A 124 -21.08 17.16 0.61
N LEU A 125 -20.22 16.58 1.46
CA LEU A 125 -20.43 15.26 2.04
C LEU A 125 -21.67 15.23 2.95
N ALA A 126 -22.08 16.37 3.51
CA ALA A 126 -23.29 16.50 4.31
C ALA A 126 -24.60 16.36 3.50
N ASP A 127 -24.53 16.53 2.17
CA ASP A 127 -25.69 16.48 1.28
C ASP A 127 -25.88 15.10 0.62
N VAL A 128 -25.06 14.10 0.98
CA VAL A 128 -25.12 12.75 0.40
C VAL A 128 -25.41 11.70 1.48
N ASP A 129 -26.40 10.84 1.20
CA ASP A 129 -26.74 9.74 2.11
C ASP A 129 -25.73 8.59 2.03
N ALA A 130 -25.18 8.36 0.82
CA ALA A 130 -24.27 7.24 0.55
C ALA A 130 -23.20 7.59 -0.47
N VAL A 131 -22.03 6.96 -0.31
CA VAL A 131 -20.91 6.99 -1.27
C VAL A 131 -20.58 5.59 -1.77
N THR A 132 -19.99 5.48 -2.95
CA THR A 132 -19.46 4.19 -3.43
C THR A 132 -18.03 3.99 -2.92
N LEU A 133 -17.80 2.86 -2.24
CA LEU A 133 -16.46 2.36 -1.94
C LEU A 133 -16.12 1.25 -2.94
N ASP A 134 -15.08 1.46 -3.73
CA ASP A 134 -14.61 0.46 -4.70
C ASP A 134 -13.23 -0.06 -4.28
N PHE A 135 -13.22 -1.17 -3.52
CA PHE A 135 -11.98 -1.78 -3.06
C PHE A 135 -11.15 -2.37 -4.20
N ASN A 136 -11.71 -2.52 -5.41
CA ASN A 136 -10.92 -2.89 -6.60
C ASN A 136 -9.92 -1.81 -7.02
N LEU A 137 -10.13 -0.59 -6.53
CA LEU A 137 -9.27 0.58 -6.76
C LEU A 137 -8.37 0.88 -5.55
N ALA A 138 -8.45 0.09 -4.48
CA ALA A 138 -7.57 0.23 -3.33
C ALA A 138 -6.11 0.00 -3.77
N TYR A 139 -5.24 0.90 -3.34
CA TYR A 139 -3.89 0.97 -3.84
C TYR A 139 -2.84 0.89 -2.73
N THR A 140 -1.67 0.40 -3.10
CA THR A 140 -0.51 0.26 -2.25
C THR A 140 0.22 1.62 -2.16
N PRO A 141 0.55 2.09 -0.95
CA PRO A 141 1.19 3.37 -0.76
C PRO A 141 2.68 3.37 -1.17
N PHE A 142 3.24 4.52 -1.52
CA PHE A 142 4.58 4.63 -2.11
C PHE A 142 5.73 4.10 -1.23
N CYS A 143 5.57 4.12 0.09
CA CYS A 143 6.51 3.50 1.04
C CYS A 143 6.67 1.99 0.88
N ALA A 144 5.75 1.31 0.17
CA ALA A 144 5.94 -0.09 -0.20
C ALA A 144 7.06 -0.27 -1.25
N PHE A 145 7.36 0.79 -2.02
CA PHE A 145 8.38 0.77 -3.07
C PHE A 145 9.71 1.37 -2.60
N ALA A 146 9.67 2.39 -1.74
CA ALA A 146 10.87 3.03 -1.20
C ALA A 146 10.68 3.56 0.22
N ASP A 147 11.62 3.26 1.11
CA ASP A 147 11.60 3.68 2.52
C ASP A 147 11.66 5.21 2.71
N ALA A 148 12.01 5.97 1.67
CA ALA A 148 12.09 7.43 1.70
C ALA A 148 10.71 8.12 1.84
N PHE A 149 9.61 7.42 1.52
CA PHE A 149 8.27 7.98 1.60
C PHE A 149 7.65 7.84 2.99
N ALA A 150 7.18 8.94 3.54
CA ALA A 150 6.40 8.98 4.77
C ALA A 150 4.92 8.65 4.44
N CYS A 151 4.47 7.47 4.84
CA CYS A 151 3.10 7.02 4.62
C CYS A 151 2.35 6.91 5.94
N PRO A 152 1.18 7.54 6.08
CA PRO A 152 0.32 7.40 7.26
C PRO A 152 -0.14 5.94 7.47
N LEU A 153 0.07 5.39 8.66
CA LEU A 153 -0.47 4.07 8.98
C LEU A 153 -1.99 4.16 9.19
N PRO A 154 -2.78 3.18 8.71
CA PRO A 154 -4.20 3.13 8.99
C PRO A 154 -4.50 3.14 10.50
N PRO A 155 -5.41 4.01 10.97
CA PRO A 155 -5.83 4.00 12.37
C PRO A 155 -6.53 2.68 12.71
N THR A 156 -6.52 2.29 13.97
CA THR A 156 -7.04 0.99 14.40
C THR A 156 -8.53 0.81 14.11
N GLU A 157 -9.32 1.89 14.10
CA GLU A 157 -10.74 1.82 13.69
C GLU A 157 -10.94 1.45 12.21
N ASN A 158 -9.92 1.62 11.37
CA ASN A 158 -9.94 1.22 9.96
C ASN A 158 -9.29 -0.15 9.72
N TRP A 159 -9.20 -0.98 10.77
CA TRP A 159 -8.75 -2.36 10.64
C TRP A 159 -9.98 -3.26 10.47
N LEU A 160 -10.25 -3.63 9.22
CA LEU A 160 -11.36 -4.48 8.86
C LEU A 160 -11.06 -5.92 9.29
N GLU A 161 -11.99 -6.53 10.02
CA GLU A 161 -11.83 -7.89 10.52
C GLU A 161 -12.12 -8.98 9.47
N VAL A 162 -12.25 -8.60 8.19
CA VAL A 162 -12.48 -9.49 7.05
C VAL A 162 -11.40 -9.39 6.00
N ALA A 163 -11.34 -10.37 5.11
CA ALA A 163 -10.42 -10.35 3.98
C ALA A 163 -11.01 -9.54 2.82
N VAL A 164 -10.19 -8.67 2.23
CA VAL A 164 -10.53 -7.88 1.03
C VAL A 164 -9.58 -8.24 -0.12
N PRO A 165 -9.80 -9.39 -0.81
CA PRO A 165 -9.05 -9.84 -1.98
C PRO A 165 -9.44 -9.07 -3.26
N ALA A 166 -9.49 -7.74 -3.19
CA ALA A 166 -9.75 -6.83 -4.31
C ALA A 166 -8.70 -5.72 -4.30
N GLY A 167 -8.32 -5.17 -5.45
CA GLY A 167 -7.33 -4.08 -5.53
C GLY A 167 -5.88 -4.54 -5.70
N GLU A 168 -4.93 -3.68 -5.34
CA GLU A 168 -3.49 -3.96 -5.44
C GLU A 168 -3.03 -5.03 -4.44
N ARG A 169 -2.14 -5.90 -4.91
CA ARG A 169 -1.43 -6.91 -4.11
C ARG A 169 -0.12 -6.35 -3.58
N ASP A 170 0.54 -7.12 -2.75
CA ASP A 170 1.89 -6.79 -2.28
C ASP A 170 2.84 -6.68 -3.48
N PRO A 171 3.52 -5.54 -3.69
CA PRO A 171 4.44 -5.40 -4.81
C PRO A 171 5.66 -6.29 -4.61
N GLU A 172 5.80 -7.32 -5.43
CA GLU A 172 7.01 -8.13 -5.50
C GLU A 172 8.11 -7.37 -6.25
N LEU A 173 8.61 -6.28 -5.67
CA LEU A 173 9.84 -5.68 -6.16
C LEU A 173 10.96 -6.71 -5.97
N CYS A 174 11.51 -7.20 -7.06
CA CYS A 174 12.65 -8.11 -7.06
C CYS A 174 13.90 -7.37 -6.57
N VAL A 175 13.97 -7.10 -5.27
CA VAL A 175 15.15 -6.58 -4.59
C VAL A 175 16.10 -7.77 -4.48
N GLN A 176 17.08 -7.85 -5.39
CA GLN A 176 18.28 -8.66 -5.14
C GLN A 176 18.77 -8.32 -3.73
N PRO A 177 19.08 -9.30 -2.86
CA PRO A 177 19.42 -9.03 -1.46
C PRO A 177 20.45 -7.90 -1.36
N ARG A 178 20.30 -6.99 -0.39
CA ARG A 178 21.20 -5.82 -0.19
C ARG A 178 22.70 -6.17 -0.23
N GLU A 179 23.09 -7.42 0.09
CA GLU A 179 24.47 -7.91 -0.02
C GLU A 179 24.98 -8.02 -1.46
N GLU A 180 24.11 -8.33 -2.42
CA GLU A 180 24.45 -8.51 -3.83
C GLU A 180 24.55 -7.18 -4.56
N GLN A 181 23.66 -6.23 -4.20
CA GLN A 181 23.75 -4.83 -4.66
C GLN A 181 25.01 -4.13 -4.13
N ARG A 182 25.37 -4.38 -2.87
CA ARG A 182 26.60 -3.83 -2.27
C ARG A 182 27.84 -4.49 -2.86
N ARG A 183 27.79 -5.77 -3.23
CA ARG A 183 28.86 -6.43 -4.00
C ARG A 183 28.94 -5.91 -5.43
N ALA A 184 27.84 -5.64 -6.12
CA ALA A 184 27.86 -5.06 -7.47
C ALA A 184 28.49 -3.66 -7.44
N HIS A 185 28.10 -2.81 -6.49
CA HIS A 185 28.70 -1.50 -6.26
C HIS A 185 30.18 -1.60 -5.87
N ASP A 186 30.53 -2.51 -4.95
CA ASP A 186 31.93 -2.80 -4.57
C ASP A 186 32.74 -3.43 -5.73
N HIS A 187 32.11 -4.04 -6.74
CA HIS A 187 32.76 -4.69 -7.89
C HIS A 187 32.96 -3.73 -9.07
N GLU A 188 32.08 -2.75 -9.24
CA GLU A 188 32.31 -1.56 -10.08
C GLU A 188 33.43 -0.69 -9.51
N ASP A 189 33.48 -0.48 -8.19
CA ASP A 189 34.58 0.24 -7.53
C ASP A 189 35.90 -0.58 -7.49
N ARG A 190 35.84 -1.92 -7.44
CA ARG A 190 37.04 -2.79 -7.47
C ARG A 190 37.64 -2.96 -8.87
N ALA A 191 36.94 -2.60 -9.93
CA ALA A 191 37.55 -2.59 -11.26
C ALA A 191 38.71 -1.59 -11.36
N ASP A 192 38.82 -0.65 -10.40
CA ASP A 192 39.90 0.33 -10.33
C ASP A 192 40.96 0.09 -9.23
N GLN A 193 40.79 -0.87 -8.30
CA GLN A 193 41.77 -1.07 -7.23
C GLN A 193 41.95 -2.54 -6.82
N HIS A 194 43.10 -3.09 -7.22
CA HIS A 194 43.67 -4.33 -6.66
C HIS A 194 43.86 -4.21 -5.14
N VAL A 195 43.35 -5.18 -4.37
CA VAL A 195 44.01 -5.94 -3.28
C VAL A 195 42.98 -6.77 -2.48
N SER A 196 43.39 -7.99 -2.15
CA SER A 196 42.61 -9.05 -1.49
C SER A 196 42.56 -8.92 0.04
N VAL A 197 41.40 -9.21 0.66
CA VAL A 197 41.32 -9.74 2.03
C VAL A 197 40.12 -10.69 2.16
N HIS A 198 40.33 -11.84 2.80
CA HIS A 198 39.33 -12.87 3.12
C HIS A 198 38.50 -12.54 4.38
N VAL A 199 37.19 -12.80 4.34
CA VAL A 199 36.34 -12.94 5.55
C VAL A 199 35.34 -14.09 5.36
N ARG A 200 35.19 -14.95 6.38
CA ARG A 200 34.32 -16.14 6.43
C ARG A 200 32.87 -15.75 6.76
N PRO A 201 31.83 -16.48 6.29
CA PRO A 201 30.45 -16.11 6.56
C PRO A 201 29.90 -16.72 7.87
N LEU A 202 29.02 -15.97 8.54
CA LEU A 202 28.10 -16.45 9.57
C LEU A 202 26.72 -16.67 8.95
N SER A 203 26.08 -17.78 9.32
CA SER A 203 24.86 -18.28 8.69
C SER A 203 23.61 -17.48 9.04
N ALA A 204 22.88 -16.99 8.03
CA ALA A 204 21.50 -16.51 8.16
C ALA A 204 20.53 -17.59 7.62
N ARG A 205 19.65 -18.11 8.48
CA ARG A 205 18.71 -19.20 8.16
C ARG A 205 17.25 -18.75 7.92
N SER A 206 16.98 -17.45 7.76
CA SER A 206 15.60 -16.94 7.60
C SER A 206 15.26 -16.37 6.22
N SER A 207 16.19 -16.32 5.26
CA SER A 207 15.98 -15.74 3.91
C SER A 207 15.37 -16.69 2.87
N TRP A 208 15.09 -17.94 3.24
CA TRP A 208 14.87 -19.03 2.27
C TRP A 208 13.44 -19.12 1.68
N SER A 209 12.48 -18.32 2.12
CA SER A 209 11.13 -18.29 1.52
C SER A 209 10.96 -17.20 0.46
N TRP A 210 11.63 -16.05 0.61
CA TRP A 210 11.59 -14.93 -0.33
C TRP A 210 12.37 -15.22 -1.62
N ALA A 211 13.58 -15.80 -1.50
CA ALA A 211 14.43 -16.10 -2.66
C ALA A 211 13.84 -17.13 -3.63
N ARG A 212 12.87 -17.95 -3.21
CA ARG A 212 12.33 -19.06 -4.00
C ARG A 212 11.27 -18.66 -5.03
N ARG A 213 10.70 -17.46 -4.92
CA ARG A 213 9.62 -17.00 -5.82
C ARG A 213 10.14 -16.26 -7.05
N CYS A 214 11.29 -15.60 -6.96
CA CYS A 214 11.98 -14.99 -8.10
C CYS A 214 12.55 -16.04 -9.09
N SER A 215 12.96 -17.22 -8.61
CA SER A 215 13.66 -18.21 -9.45
C SER A 215 12.77 -18.96 -10.47
N SER A 216 11.45 -18.75 -10.45
CA SER A 216 10.50 -19.47 -11.31
C SER A 216 10.00 -18.68 -12.53
N ARG A 217 10.48 -17.44 -12.74
CA ARG A 217 10.16 -16.62 -13.92
C ARG A 217 11.36 -16.33 -14.82
N GLY A 218 12.53 -16.92 -14.53
CA GLY A 218 13.73 -16.87 -15.38
C GLY A 218 13.78 -18.00 -16.40
#